data_AF-A0A970ENJ1-F1
#
_entry.id   AF-A0A970ENJ1-F1
#
_cell.length_a   1.000
_cell.length_b   1.000
_cell.length_c   1.000
_cell.angle_alpha   90.00
_cell.angle_beta   90.00
_cell.angle_gamma   90.00
#
_symmetry.space_group_name_H-M   'P 1'
#
loop_
_entity.id
_entity.type
_entity.pdbx_description
1 polymer ?
#
loop_
_entity_poly.entity_id
_entity_poly.type
_entity_poly.pdbx_seq_one_letter_code
_entity_poly.pdbx_strand_id
1 'polypeptide(L)'
;MRVQVGTAQVNSVELEGGHLRVHLGDERQIPLLENVQDFSVVRCGDELHIVAFDQDGGAWHFQGNESYVSHRLDLEQGYGGGSRLVTDDTGQLHLVYLTQPIKGQGAALRHQIFSGEWSKPMVVTTHVRPDRWGFSICWEPTAFLHLVYASHGDGHLFYRVYAAPQKSWSGAVPLVQKPCHHPQFFPIGQLALAWIVEEMSGQVQLMQKEETWSSARTVSRPPAPCSGLGWGLIGSEPYLFWRQGEKLWQLRTSQPGEPFEALSAGYDFTMQVIVDQRGGSLTVPIYTPRPRPRSEAEQAAAPPSPPAVEQRDPAAEKLQAALIEQAFKMQMEGEKLRQEYEGVRRLLASLEEQVRAEMKSLSEKIANIPKPKLEPLTQRVERLEIRLTKHDRELHAWQAAIENRLGKFEQASLAMNRRIGALENPESEPRPSLWQRLWRW
;
A
#
# COMPACT_ATOMS: atom_id res chain seq x y z
N MET A 1 12.85 0.75 -8.26
CA MET A 1 11.38 0.58 -8.43
C MET A 1 10.84 1.81 -9.12
N ARG A 2 10.04 1.64 -10.19
CA ARG A 2 9.44 2.74 -10.94
C ARG A 2 7.94 2.58 -11.00
N VAL A 3 7.20 3.66 -10.72
CA VAL A 3 5.74 3.71 -10.76
C VAL A 3 5.32 4.71 -11.85
N GLN A 4 4.55 4.25 -12.82
CA GLN A 4 3.95 5.07 -13.86
C GLN A 4 2.74 5.83 -13.29
N VAL A 5 2.66 7.14 -13.50
CA VAL A 5 1.55 7.95 -12.95
C VAL A 5 0.60 8.43 -14.05
N GLY A 6 1.12 8.67 -15.25
CA GLY A 6 0.31 8.93 -16.44
C GLY A 6 -0.47 10.25 -16.38
N THR A 7 0.16 11.32 -15.86
CA THR A 7 -0.38 12.69 -15.96
C THR A 7 0.24 13.41 -17.15
N ALA A 8 -0.31 14.56 -17.55
CA ALA A 8 0.25 15.35 -18.66
C ALA A 8 1.68 15.86 -18.38
N GLN A 9 2.00 16.13 -17.10
CA GLN A 9 3.26 16.74 -16.69
C GLN A 9 4.26 15.72 -16.13
N VAL A 10 3.76 14.69 -15.43
CA VAL A 10 4.59 13.66 -14.79
C VAL A 10 4.35 12.30 -15.41
N ASN A 11 5.44 11.71 -15.92
CA ASN A 11 5.46 10.37 -16.47
C ASN A 11 5.49 9.32 -15.36
N SER A 12 6.49 9.41 -14.47
CA SER A 12 6.75 8.36 -13.48
C SER A 12 7.55 8.83 -12.28
N VAL A 13 7.41 8.12 -11.16
CA VAL A 13 8.25 8.28 -9.96
C VAL A 13 9.15 7.05 -9.83
N GLU A 14 10.43 7.28 -9.59
CA GLU A 14 11.45 6.22 -9.54
C GLU A 14 12.30 6.31 -8.28
N LEU A 15 12.51 5.14 -7.66
CA LEU A 15 13.48 4.92 -6.60
C LEU A 15 14.59 4.01 -7.12
N GLU A 16 15.79 4.56 -7.28
CA GLU A 16 16.97 3.85 -7.76
C GLU A 16 18.17 4.18 -6.85
N GLY A 17 18.85 3.15 -6.33
CA GLY A 17 20.03 3.32 -5.48
C GLY A 17 19.79 4.16 -4.22
N GLY A 18 18.55 4.24 -3.71
CA GLY A 18 18.18 5.09 -2.57
C GLY A 18 17.83 6.54 -2.94
N HIS A 19 17.90 6.92 -4.22
CA HIS A 19 17.51 8.24 -4.70
C HIS A 19 16.09 8.20 -5.25
N LEU A 20 15.20 9.00 -4.68
CA LEU A 20 13.83 9.18 -5.16
C LEU A 20 13.76 10.36 -6.12
N ARG A 21 13.28 10.11 -7.34
CA ARG A 21 13.20 11.12 -8.41
C ARG A 21 11.85 11.06 -9.11
N VAL A 22 11.39 12.20 -9.60
CA VAL A 22 10.22 12.33 -10.46
C VAL A 22 10.70 12.60 -11.89
N HIS A 23 10.17 11.85 -12.84
CA HIS A 23 10.42 12.03 -14.27
C HIS A 23 9.24 12.77 -14.91
N LEU A 24 9.53 13.94 -15.45
CA LEU A 24 8.55 14.76 -16.15
C LEU A 24 8.33 14.29 -17.59
N GLY A 25 7.28 14.82 -18.22
CA GLY A 25 6.90 14.59 -19.62
C GLY A 25 7.99 14.95 -20.63
N ASP A 26 8.82 15.94 -20.30
CA ASP A 26 9.88 16.51 -21.13
C ASP A 26 11.28 15.94 -20.82
N GLU A 27 11.32 14.73 -20.25
CA GLU A 27 12.54 14.00 -19.86
C GLU A 27 13.36 14.63 -18.72
N ARG A 28 12.93 15.78 -18.17
CA ARG A 28 13.56 16.35 -16.97
C ARG A 28 13.32 15.45 -15.74
N GLN A 29 14.28 15.46 -14.84
CA GLN A 29 14.22 14.73 -13.57
C GLN A 29 14.29 15.71 -12.39
N ILE A 30 13.37 15.53 -11.44
CA ILE A 30 13.36 16.29 -10.18
C ILE A 30 13.77 15.35 -9.06
N PRO A 31 14.94 15.54 -8.44
CA PRO A 31 15.32 14.81 -7.23
C PRO A 31 14.47 15.26 -6.04
N LEU A 32 13.92 14.33 -5.28
CA LEU A 32 13.10 14.62 -4.10
C LEU A 32 13.84 14.35 -2.79
N LEU A 33 14.43 13.16 -2.66
CA LEU A 33 15.04 12.70 -1.42
C LEU A 33 16.10 11.62 -1.69
N GLU A 34 17.11 11.56 -0.83
CA GLU A 34 18.16 10.53 -0.83
C GLU A 34 17.99 9.59 0.37
N ASN A 35 18.70 8.46 0.37
CA ASN A 35 18.60 7.41 1.40
C ASN A 35 17.17 6.88 1.61
N VAL A 36 16.35 6.86 0.55
CA VAL A 36 14.98 6.35 0.58
C VAL A 36 14.99 4.83 0.49
N GLN A 37 14.27 4.15 1.39
CA GLN A 37 14.09 2.70 1.35
C GLN A 37 12.79 2.27 0.68
N ASP A 38 11.74 3.08 0.77
CA ASP A 38 10.42 2.78 0.19
C ASP A 38 9.65 4.06 -0.12
N PHE A 39 8.68 3.97 -1.02
CA PHE A 39 7.75 5.04 -1.31
C PHE A 39 6.38 4.51 -1.75
N SER A 40 5.35 5.33 -1.55
CA SER A 40 4.02 5.17 -2.12
C SER A 40 3.63 6.45 -2.86
N VAL A 41 2.95 6.31 -3.99
CA VAL A 41 2.52 7.44 -4.82
C VAL A 41 1.07 7.28 -5.26
N VAL A 42 0.36 8.38 -5.33
CA VAL A 42 -0.99 8.52 -5.90
C VAL A 42 -1.14 9.87 -6.57
N ARG A 43 -2.28 10.09 -7.23
CA ARG A 43 -2.61 11.40 -7.81
C ARG A 43 -4.02 11.84 -7.43
N CYS A 44 -4.19 13.13 -7.20
CA CYS A 44 -5.48 13.77 -7.05
C CYS A 44 -5.62 14.80 -8.18
N GLY A 45 -6.39 14.47 -9.22
CA GLY A 45 -6.38 15.23 -10.46
C GLY A 45 -4.99 15.17 -11.14
N ASP A 46 -4.39 16.35 -11.33
CA ASP A 46 -3.04 16.52 -11.89
C ASP A 46 -1.94 16.62 -10.82
N GLU A 47 -2.32 16.73 -9.54
CA GLU A 47 -1.37 16.83 -8.44
C GLU A 47 -0.92 15.44 -7.98
N LEU A 48 0.39 15.25 -7.81
CA LEU A 48 0.96 14.03 -7.26
C LEU A 48 1.17 14.18 -5.75
N HIS A 49 0.90 13.08 -5.06
CA HIS A 49 1.26 12.92 -3.66
C HIS A 49 2.15 11.70 -3.51
N ILE A 50 3.33 11.92 -2.95
CA ILE A 50 4.36 10.90 -2.76
C ILE A 50 4.71 10.85 -1.29
N VAL A 51 4.57 9.70 -0.65
CA VAL A 51 5.08 9.46 0.70
C VAL A 51 6.31 8.59 0.59
N ALA A 52 7.46 9.12 1.00
CA ALA A 52 8.75 8.45 1.00
C ALA A 52 9.18 8.12 2.43
N PHE A 53 9.83 6.97 2.60
CA PHE A 53 10.38 6.51 3.87
C PHE A 53 11.89 6.41 3.73
N ASP A 54 12.63 7.13 4.57
CA ASP A 54 14.08 7.08 4.59
C ASP A 54 14.60 5.92 5.46
N GLN A 55 15.88 5.59 5.28
CA GLN A 55 16.56 4.52 6.03
C GLN A 55 16.77 4.87 7.51
N ASP A 56 16.72 6.17 7.86
CA ASP A 56 16.87 6.66 9.23
C ASP A 56 15.55 6.60 10.02
N GLY A 57 14.48 6.10 9.40
CA GLY A 57 13.16 5.92 10.02
C GLY A 57 12.25 7.15 9.93
N GLY A 58 12.66 8.18 9.19
CA GLY A 58 11.84 9.32 8.81
C GLY A 58 10.88 9.00 7.66
N ALA A 59 9.83 9.82 7.58
CA ALA A 59 8.88 9.79 6.48
C ALA A 59 8.57 11.21 6.01
N TRP A 60 8.40 11.36 4.70
CA TRP A 60 8.25 12.64 4.02
C TRP A 60 7.12 12.55 3.01
N HIS A 61 6.21 13.52 3.04
CA HIS A 61 5.16 13.69 2.04
C HIS A 61 5.54 14.83 1.13
N PHE A 62 5.62 14.52 -0.16
CA PHE A 62 5.81 15.48 -1.24
C PHE A 62 4.49 15.66 -1.96
N GLN A 63 4.12 16.90 -2.19
CA GLN A 63 2.89 17.29 -2.87
C GLN A 63 3.21 18.31 -3.97
N GLY A 64 2.72 18.05 -5.19
CA GLY A 64 2.88 18.94 -6.33
C GLY A 64 2.88 18.21 -7.68
N ASN A 65 3.14 18.95 -8.76
CA ASN A 65 3.11 18.44 -10.13
C ASN A 65 4.42 18.73 -10.92
N GLU A 66 5.00 19.92 -10.74
CA GLU A 66 6.32 20.29 -11.30
C GLU A 66 7.27 20.86 -10.24
N SER A 67 6.72 21.36 -9.14
CA SER A 67 7.44 21.77 -7.95
C SER A 67 6.79 21.11 -6.74
N TYR A 68 7.61 20.57 -5.84
CA TYR A 68 7.11 19.78 -4.72
C TYR A 68 7.34 20.50 -3.40
N VAL A 69 6.25 20.67 -2.63
CA VAL A 69 6.33 21.03 -1.22
C VAL A 69 6.53 19.75 -0.42
N SER A 70 7.42 19.79 0.57
CA SER A 70 7.70 18.65 1.43
C SER A 70 7.28 18.91 2.87
N HIS A 71 6.69 17.88 3.48
CA HIS A 71 6.31 17.87 4.89
C HIS A 71 6.82 16.59 5.55
N ARG A 72 7.41 16.71 6.73
CA ARG A 72 7.83 15.54 7.51
C ARG A 72 6.62 14.95 8.23
N LEU A 73 6.50 13.62 8.19
CA LEU A 73 5.45 12.86 8.86
C LEU A 73 5.95 12.37 10.22
N ASP A 74 5.04 12.37 11.19
CA ASP A 74 5.23 11.65 12.44
C ASP A 74 4.57 10.28 12.33
N LEU A 75 5.37 9.22 12.40
CA LEU A 75 4.87 7.85 12.34
C LEU A 75 4.56 7.26 13.72
N GLU A 76 4.97 7.93 14.81
CA GLU A 76 5.05 7.44 16.21
C GLU A 76 5.92 6.18 16.43
N GLN A 77 6.04 5.32 15.43
CA GLN A 77 6.76 4.04 15.45
C GLN A 77 7.55 3.88 14.15
N GLY A 78 8.68 3.19 14.22
CA GLY A 78 9.54 2.96 13.07
C GLY A 78 8.82 2.24 11.94
N TYR A 79 9.14 2.59 10.70
CA TYR A 79 8.56 2.00 9.50
C TYR A 79 9.06 0.57 9.26
N GLY A 80 8.15 -0.34 8.95
CA GLY A 80 8.40 -1.79 8.85
C GLY A 80 8.52 -2.35 7.44
N GLY A 81 8.57 -1.51 6.40
CA GLY A 81 8.82 -1.98 5.03
C GLY A 81 7.59 -2.41 4.24
N GLY A 82 6.44 -1.77 4.46
CA GLY A 82 5.31 -1.85 3.53
C GLY A 82 4.32 -0.70 3.72
N SER A 83 4.00 0.01 2.65
CA SER A 83 3.07 1.14 2.66
C SER A 83 2.15 1.11 1.44
N ARG A 84 0.96 1.68 1.60
CA ARG A 84 0.02 1.95 0.53
C ARG A 84 -0.57 3.33 0.76
N LEU A 85 -0.65 4.08 -0.33
CA LEU A 85 -1.30 5.38 -0.38
C LEU A 85 -2.48 5.26 -1.34
N VAL A 86 -3.62 5.82 -0.96
CA VAL A 86 -4.86 5.83 -1.74
C VAL A 86 -5.47 7.22 -1.63
N THR A 87 -6.03 7.75 -2.72
CA THR A 87 -6.91 8.94 -2.64
C THR A 87 -8.36 8.50 -2.60
N ASP A 88 -9.14 9.16 -1.74
CA ASP A 88 -10.60 9.02 -1.74
C ASP A 88 -11.27 9.87 -2.82
N ASP A 89 -12.59 9.79 -2.94
CA ASP A 89 -13.40 10.58 -3.88
C ASP A 89 -13.63 12.04 -3.43
N THR A 90 -13.10 12.42 -2.27
CA THR A 90 -13.09 13.79 -1.74
C THR A 90 -11.73 14.48 -1.85
N GLY A 91 -10.71 13.77 -2.32
CA GLY A 91 -9.33 14.23 -2.43
C GLY A 91 -8.49 14.06 -1.15
N GLN A 92 -8.99 13.39 -0.12
CA GLN A 92 -8.18 13.03 1.05
C GLN A 92 -7.26 11.86 0.72
N LEU A 93 -6.09 11.86 1.36
CA LEU A 93 -5.13 10.77 1.20
C LEU A 93 -5.20 9.85 2.40
N HIS A 94 -5.24 8.55 2.12
CA HIS A 94 -5.18 7.49 3.12
C HIS A 94 -3.84 6.79 3.01
N LEU A 95 -2.98 7.00 4.00
CA LEU A 95 -1.71 6.31 4.14
C LEU A 95 -1.89 5.15 5.12
N VAL A 96 -1.70 3.92 4.63
CA VAL A 96 -1.65 2.73 5.48
C VAL A 96 -0.27 2.10 5.39
N TYR A 97 0.36 1.84 6.52
CA TYR A 97 1.74 1.34 6.57
C TYR A 97 1.98 0.35 7.71
N LEU A 98 2.97 -0.52 7.50
CA LEU A 98 3.49 -1.45 8.48
C LEU A 98 4.48 -0.75 9.40
N THR A 99 4.38 -1.01 10.69
CA THR A 99 5.41 -0.66 11.67
C THR A 99 6.48 -1.75 11.70
N GLN A 100 7.67 -1.43 12.23
CA GLN A 100 8.67 -2.43 12.53
C GLN A 100 8.07 -3.55 13.38
N PRO A 101 8.33 -4.82 13.02
CA PRO A 101 7.75 -5.93 13.73
C PRO A 101 8.31 -6.04 15.14
N ILE A 102 7.43 -6.35 16.09
CA ILE A 102 7.83 -6.68 17.45
C ILE A 102 8.04 -8.20 17.51
N LYS A 103 9.17 -8.63 18.10
CA LYS A 103 9.51 -10.04 18.22
C LYS A 103 8.35 -10.82 18.86
N GLY A 104 7.82 -11.79 18.13
CA GLY A 104 6.70 -12.65 18.56
C GLY A 104 5.28 -12.09 18.33
N GLN A 105 5.11 -10.85 17.88
CA GLN A 105 3.79 -10.22 17.69
C GLN A 105 3.47 -9.83 16.24
N GLY A 106 4.45 -9.91 15.33
CA GLY A 106 4.32 -9.45 13.95
C GLY A 106 4.44 -7.92 13.83
N ALA A 107 4.03 -7.38 12.69
CA ALA A 107 3.94 -5.94 12.45
C ALA A 107 2.53 -5.41 12.75
N ALA A 108 2.44 -4.12 13.11
CA ALA A 108 1.16 -3.42 13.19
C ALA A 108 0.88 -2.66 11.89
N LEU A 109 -0.39 -2.59 11.50
CA LEU A 109 -0.85 -1.65 10.47
C LEU A 109 -1.33 -0.37 11.14
N ARG A 110 -0.81 0.75 10.63
CA ARG A 110 -1.21 2.10 10.99
C ARG A 110 -1.91 2.76 9.82
N HIS A 111 -2.85 3.64 10.13
CA HIS A 111 -3.55 4.46 9.15
C HIS A 111 -3.43 5.94 9.53
N GLN A 112 -3.09 6.79 8.56
CA GLN A 112 -3.10 8.24 8.69
C GLN A 112 -3.88 8.83 7.51
N ILE A 113 -4.52 9.97 7.75
CA ILE A 113 -5.33 10.67 6.76
C ILE A 113 -4.77 12.06 6.57
N PHE A 114 -4.62 12.47 5.31
CA PHE A 114 -4.25 13.82 4.95
C PHE A 114 -5.46 14.59 4.44
N SER A 115 -5.72 15.73 5.07
CA SER A 115 -6.76 16.69 4.69
C SER A 115 -6.24 18.10 4.93
N GLY A 116 -5.17 18.48 4.23
CA GLY A 116 -4.37 19.69 4.48
C GLY A 116 -3.29 19.51 5.55
N GLU A 117 -3.52 18.62 6.50
CA GLU A 117 -2.54 18.18 7.49
C GLU A 117 -2.74 16.69 7.80
N TRP A 118 -1.66 16.01 8.22
CA TRP A 118 -1.69 14.58 8.55
C TRP A 118 -2.28 14.36 9.94
N SER A 119 -3.26 13.46 10.03
CA SER A 119 -3.82 13.00 11.30
C SER A 119 -2.81 12.15 12.09
N LYS A 120 -3.01 12.03 13.41
CA LYS A 120 -2.24 11.05 14.21
C LYS A 120 -2.40 9.60 13.69
N PRO A 121 -1.36 8.76 13.79
CA PRO A 121 -1.45 7.35 13.38
C PRO A 121 -2.46 6.54 14.19
N MET A 122 -3.54 6.07 13.55
CA MET A 122 -4.48 5.14 14.17
C MET A 122 -3.99 3.70 14.02
N VAL A 123 -4.09 2.89 15.08
CA VAL A 123 -3.87 1.44 15.00
C VAL A 123 -5.03 0.80 14.26
N VAL A 124 -4.72 0.07 13.18
CA VAL A 124 -5.72 -0.77 12.51
C VAL A 124 -5.73 -2.16 13.12
N THR A 125 -4.56 -2.79 13.21
CA THR A 125 -4.36 -4.14 13.76
C THR A 125 -2.89 -4.32 14.11
N THR A 126 -2.57 -5.23 15.04
CA THR A 126 -1.21 -5.46 15.56
C THR A 126 -0.59 -6.79 15.14
N HIS A 127 -1.32 -7.63 14.38
CA HIS A 127 -0.91 -9.00 14.07
C HIS A 127 -0.87 -9.25 12.57
N VAL A 128 -0.02 -8.51 11.88
CA VAL A 128 0.13 -8.59 10.42
C VAL A 128 1.48 -9.19 10.08
N ARG A 129 1.51 -10.01 9.04
CA ARG A 129 2.75 -10.55 8.48
C ARG A 129 3.65 -9.38 8.04
N PRO A 130 4.93 -9.30 8.47
CA PRO A 130 5.84 -8.22 8.13
C PRO A 130 6.39 -8.40 6.70
N ASP A 131 5.49 -8.35 5.73
CA ASP A 131 5.77 -8.47 4.30
C ASP A 131 5.22 -7.23 3.59
N ARG A 132 6.04 -6.61 2.73
CA ARG A 132 5.67 -5.44 1.91
C ARG A 132 4.40 -5.67 1.10
N TRP A 133 4.16 -6.91 0.70
CA TRP A 133 2.99 -7.34 -0.07
C TRP A 133 1.96 -8.08 0.79
N GLY A 134 2.10 -8.06 2.12
CA GLY A 134 1.22 -8.74 3.06
C GLY A 134 -0.16 -8.10 3.22
N PHE A 135 -0.40 -6.93 2.62
CA PHE A 135 -1.69 -6.25 2.64
C PHE A 135 -1.95 -5.43 1.37
N SER A 136 -3.23 -5.11 1.15
CA SER A 136 -3.70 -4.21 0.10
C SER A 136 -4.86 -3.38 0.62
N ILE A 137 -4.98 -2.16 0.09
CA ILE A 137 -6.08 -1.24 0.39
C ILE A 137 -6.67 -0.69 -0.89
N CYS A 138 -7.94 -0.32 -0.84
CA CYS A 138 -8.66 0.28 -1.97
C CYS A 138 -9.78 1.16 -1.46
N TRP A 139 -9.95 2.33 -2.05
CA TRP A 139 -11.13 3.15 -1.82
C TRP A 139 -12.31 2.60 -2.63
N GLU A 140 -13.47 2.50 -2.01
CA GLU A 140 -14.75 2.35 -2.71
C GLU A 140 -15.48 3.69 -2.66
N PRO A 141 -16.01 4.19 -3.79
CA PRO A 141 -16.75 5.46 -3.90
C PRO A 141 -17.99 5.66 -3.01
N THR A 142 -18.26 4.74 -2.10
CA THR A 142 -19.35 4.75 -1.10
C THR A 142 -18.84 5.14 0.30
N ALA A 143 -17.70 5.83 0.38
CA ALA A 143 -17.06 6.31 1.60
C ALA A 143 -16.37 5.24 2.48
N PHE A 144 -15.95 4.14 1.85
CA PHE A 144 -15.30 3.03 2.53
C PHE A 144 -13.90 2.78 2.00
N LEU A 145 -12.91 2.74 2.90
CA LEU A 145 -11.58 2.23 2.59
C LEU A 145 -11.51 0.76 2.98
N HIS A 146 -11.36 -0.10 1.98
CA HIS A 146 -11.21 -1.53 2.15
C HIS A 146 -9.76 -1.88 2.48
N LEU A 147 -9.57 -2.81 3.41
CA LEU A 147 -8.27 -3.36 3.77
C LEU A 147 -8.37 -4.88 3.81
N VAL A 148 -7.39 -5.52 3.20
CA VAL A 148 -7.15 -6.95 3.32
C VAL A 148 -5.69 -7.18 3.74
N TYR A 149 -5.45 -8.11 4.65
CA TYR A 149 -4.11 -8.41 5.14
C TYR A 149 -3.94 -9.89 5.54
N ALA A 150 -2.73 -10.40 5.41
CA ALA A 150 -2.34 -11.71 5.92
C ALA A 150 -1.90 -11.60 7.39
N SER A 151 -2.45 -12.47 8.25
CA SER A 151 -2.08 -12.49 9.66
C SER A 151 -0.65 -13.01 9.88
N HIS A 152 -0.01 -12.51 10.93
CA HIS A 152 1.23 -13.08 11.43
C HIS A 152 1.00 -14.49 12.00
N GLY A 153 1.95 -15.41 11.80
CA GLY A 153 1.81 -16.81 12.22
C GLY A 153 1.06 -17.65 11.19
N ASP A 154 -0.27 -17.68 11.28
CA ASP A 154 -1.12 -18.59 10.50
C ASP A 154 -1.26 -18.19 9.01
N GLY A 155 -0.99 -16.93 8.68
CA GLY A 155 -1.10 -16.45 7.30
C GLY A 155 -2.53 -16.33 6.77
N HIS A 156 -3.53 -16.41 7.63
CA HIS A 156 -4.93 -16.26 7.25
C HIS A 156 -5.21 -14.88 6.68
N LEU A 157 -6.13 -14.82 5.73
CA LEU A 157 -6.53 -13.57 5.09
C LEU A 157 -7.69 -12.94 5.85
N PHE A 158 -7.47 -11.74 6.38
CA PHE A 158 -8.47 -10.95 7.09
C PHE A 158 -8.87 -9.72 6.30
N TYR A 159 -10.10 -9.30 6.49
CA TYR A 159 -10.70 -8.13 5.87
C TYR A 159 -11.26 -7.17 6.91
N ARG A 160 -11.08 -5.88 6.64
CA ARG A 160 -11.60 -4.77 7.43
C ARG A 160 -12.03 -3.65 6.51
N VAL A 161 -12.90 -2.79 7.02
CA VAL A 161 -13.34 -1.58 6.33
C VAL A 161 -13.18 -0.40 7.28
N TYR A 162 -12.65 0.68 6.77
CA TYR A 162 -12.67 1.98 7.43
C TYR A 162 -13.83 2.79 6.89
N ALA A 163 -14.69 3.25 7.80
CA ALA A 163 -15.82 4.09 7.45
C ALA A 163 -15.42 5.55 7.70
N ALA A 164 -15.30 6.34 6.62
CA ALA A 164 -14.88 7.73 6.70
C ALA A 164 -15.81 8.61 7.56
N PRO A 165 -17.15 8.46 7.52
CA PRO A 165 -18.04 9.27 8.37
C PRO A 165 -17.83 9.06 9.87
N GLN A 166 -17.56 7.82 10.29
CA GLN A 166 -17.35 7.45 11.70
C GLN A 166 -15.88 7.55 12.13
N LYS A 167 -14.97 7.75 11.17
CA LYS A 167 -13.52 7.73 11.34
C LYS A 167 -13.00 6.50 12.08
N SER A 168 -13.59 5.33 11.82
CA SER A 168 -13.31 4.11 12.56
C SER A 168 -13.18 2.88 11.66
N TRP A 169 -12.35 1.93 12.09
CA TRP A 169 -12.24 0.62 11.47
C TRP A 169 -13.27 -0.37 12.01
N SER A 170 -13.77 -1.24 11.14
CA SER A 170 -14.55 -2.41 11.53
C SER A 170 -13.70 -3.44 12.30
N GLY A 171 -14.40 -4.41 12.91
CA GLY A 171 -13.78 -5.65 13.37
C GLY A 171 -13.15 -6.43 12.19
N ALA A 172 -12.21 -7.31 12.52
CA ALA A 172 -11.58 -8.20 11.53
C ALA A 172 -12.53 -9.34 11.16
N VAL A 173 -12.75 -9.53 9.87
CA VAL A 173 -13.52 -10.66 9.31
C VAL A 173 -12.55 -11.60 8.62
N PRO A 174 -12.46 -12.88 8.99
CA PRO A 174 -11.63 -13.85 8.27
C PRO A 174 -12.26 -14.15 6.90
N LEU A 175 -11.56 -13.84 5.81
CA LEU A 175 -11.97 -14.21 4.45
C LEU A 175 -11.51 -15.62 4.09
N VAL A 176 -10.27 -15.97 4.47
CA VAL A 176 -9.66 -17.25 4.11
C VAL A 176 -8.86 -17.78 5.30
N GLN A 177 -9.20 -18.99 5.75
CA GLN A 177 -8.52 -19.70 6.84
C GLN A 177 -7.45 -20.65 6.29
N LYS A 178 -6.58 -20.11 5.43
CA LYS A 178 -5.43 -20.81 4.85
C LYS A 178 -4.27 -19.82 4.73
N PRO A 179 -3.01 -20.27 4.76
CA PRO A 179 -1.87 -19.38 4.54
C PRO A 179 -1.93 -18.74 3.15
N CYS A 180 -1.93 -17.41 3.10
CA CYS A 180 -2.06 -16.61 1.89
C CYS A 180 -0.97 -15.54 1.80
N HIS A 181 -0.66 -15.10 0.59
CA HIS A 181 0.21 -13.96 0.33
C HIS A 181 -0.25 -13.14 -0.87
N HIS A 182 0.32 -11.93 -0.99
CA HIS A 182 0.10 -11.00 -2.10
C HIS A 182 -1.39 -10.71 -2.41
N PRO A 183 -2.22 -10.37 -1.41
CA PRO A 183 -3.56 -9.90 -1.72
C PRO A 183 -3.50 -8.58 -2.49
N GLN A 184 -4.39 -8.40 -3.47
CA GLN A 184 -4.44 -7.22 -4.33
C GLN A 184 -5.89 -6.88 -4.68
N PHE A 185 -6.29 -5.65 -4.40
CA PHE A 185 -7.53 -5.08 -4.89
C PHE A 185 -7.40 -4.50 -6.31
N PHE A 186 -8.52 -4.43 -7.01
CA PHE A 186 -8.67 -3.68 -8.25
C PHE A 186 -10.05 -3.03 -8.32
N PRO A 187 -10.15 -1.69 -8.34
CA PRO A 187 -11.43 -0.98 -8.30
C PRO A 187 -12.08 -0.74 -9.66
N ILE A 188 -11.42 -1.06 -10.78
CA ILE A 188 -11.97 -0.73 -12.10
C ILE A 188 -13.07 -1.73 -12.47
N GLY A 189 -14.28 -1.21 -12.64
CA GLY A 189 -15.49 -2.00 -12.84
C GLY A 189 -16.07 -2.44 -11.50
N GLN A 190 -16.23 -3.74 -11.32
CA GLN A 190 -16.62 -4.31 -10.03
C GLN A 190 -15.37 -4.52 -9.16
N LEU A 191 -15.41 -4.09 -7.89
CA LEU A 191 -14.27 -4.23 -6.99
C LEU A 191 -13.90 -5.71 -6.87
N ALA A 192 -12.67 -6.04 -7.28
CA ALA A 192 -12.14 -7.38 -7.29
C ALA A 192 -11.00 -7.51 -6.29
N LEU A 193 -10.85 -8.70 -5.71
CA LEU A 193 -9.78 -9.06 -4.79
C LEU A 193 -9.17 -10.38 -5.25
N ALA A 194 -7.87 -10.38 -5.53
CA ALA A 194 -7.12 -11.58 -5.85
C ALA A 194 -5.99 -11.82 -4.84
N TRP A 195 -5.62 -13.07 -4.61
CA TRP A 195 -4.51 -13.45 -3.73
C TRP A 195 -3.97 -14.84 -4.12
N ILE A 196 -2.85 -15.23 -3.51
CA ILE A 196 -2.25 -16.55 -3.68
C ILE A 196 -2.35 -17.33 -2.36
N VAL A 197 -2.96 -18.51 -2.41
CA VAL A 197 -2.97 -19.48 -1.31
C VAL A 197 -1.69 -20.32 -1.40
N GLU A 198 -0.96 -20.47 -0.30
CA GLU A 198 0.37 -21.14 -0.27
C GLU A 198 0.30 -22.68 -0.35
N GLU A 199 -0.88 -23.26 -0.11
CA GLU A 199 -1.10 -24.70 -0.22
C GLU A 199 -0.89 -25.20 -1.66
N MET A 200 -0.51 -26.49 -1.80
CA MET A 200 -0.43 -27.20 -3.08
C MET A 200 0.32 -26.42 -4.18
N SER A 201 1.53 -25.94 -3.86
CA SER A 201 2.44 -25.16 -4.72
C SER A 201 2.05 -23.71 -5.03
N GLY A 202 0.90 -23.22 -4.57
CA GLY A 202 0.46 -21.86 -4.86
C GLY A 202 -0.74 -21.83 -5.80
N GLN A 203 -1.88 -21.33 -5.34
CA GLN A 203 -3.09 -21.18 -6.14
C GLN A 203 -3.61 -19.76 -6.12
N VAL A 204 -3.92 -19.22 -7.31
CA VAL A 204 -4.56 -17.92 -7.43
C VAL A 204 -6.05 -18.06 -7.16
N GLN A 205 -6.56 -17.24 -6.24
CA GLN A 205 -7.98 -17.12 -5.95
C GLN A 205 -8.47 -15.71 -6.21
N LEU A 206 -9.75 -15.60 -6.52
CA LEU A 206 -10.44 -14.35 -6.82
C LEU A 206 -11.77 -14.28 -6.08
N MET A 207 -12.12 -13.09 -5.60
CA MET A 207 -13.46 -12.69 -5.16
C MET A 207 -13.83 -11.37 -5.82
N GLN A 208 -15.13 -11.13 -5.95
CA GLN A 208 -15.69 -9.88 -6.45
C GLN A 208 -16.72 -9.36 -5.46
N LYS A 209 -16.83 -8.04 -5.34
CA LYS A 209 -17.73 -7.38 -4.41
C LYS A 209 -18.89 -6.73 -5.16
N GLU A 210 -20.10 -7.04 -4.75
CA GLU A 210 -21.31 -6.26 -5.06
C GLU A 210 -21.76 -5.56 -3.76
N GLU A 211 -22.95 -5.89 -3.26
CA GLU A 211 -23.34 -5.59 -1.88
C GLU A 211 -22.51 -6.40 -0.88
N THR A 212 -22.21 -7.64 -1.23
CA THR A 212 -21.38 -8.56 -0.45
C THR A 212 -20.29 -9.18 -1.31
N TRP A 213 -19.28 -9.77 -0.67
CA TRP A 213 -18.24 -10.51 -1.37
C TRP A 213 -18.78 -11.85 -1.88
N SER A 214 -18.46 -12.18 -3.14
CA SER A 214 -18.72 -13.49 -3.73
C SER A 214 -17.97 -14.60 -2.99
N SER A 215 -18.31 -15.86 -3.23
CA SER A 215 -17.44 -16.96 -2.79
C SER A 215 -16.07 -16.88 -3.47
N ALA A 216 -15.03 -17.32 -2.77
CA ALA A 216 -13.68 -17.42 -3.33
C ALA A 216 -13.65 -18.50 -4.41
N ARG A 217 -13.20 -18.14 -5.60
CA ARG A 217 -12.99 -19.08 -6.72
C ARG A 217 -11.51 -19.25 -7.00
N THR A 218 -11.04 -20.49 -7.15
CA THR A 218 -9.69 -20.77 -7.64
C THR A 218 -9.67 -20.61 -9.16
N VAL A 219 -8.74 -19.79 -9.67
CA VAL A 219 -8.62 -19.46 -11.10
C VAL A 219 -7.37 -20.04 -11.75
N SER A 220 -6.35 -20.41 -10.95
CA SER A 220 -5.15 -21.10 -11.43
C SER A 220 -5.39 -22.61 -11.62
N ARG A 221 -4.59 -23.27 -12.47
CA ARG A 221 -4.70 -24.72 -12.73
C ARG A 221 -3.54 -25.49 -12.10
N PRO A 222 -3.72 -26.40 -11.13
CA PRO A 222 -2.62 -27.18 -10.58
C PRO A 222 -1.89 -28.01 -11.67
N PRO A 223 -0.62 -28.42 -11.47
CA PRO A 223 0.14 -28.43 -10.22
C PRO A 223 1.32 -27.41 -10.17
N ALA A 224 1.38 -26.45 -11.08
CA ALA A 224 2.51 -25.53 -11.16
C ALA A 224 2.36 -24.33 -10.19
N PRO A 225 3.46 -23.82 -9.61
CA PRO A 225 3.42 -22.71 -8.67
C PRO A 225 3.02 -21.40 -9.33
N CYS A 226 2.27 -20.58 -8.59
CA CYS A 226 1.78 -19.28 -9.06
C CYS A 226 2.59 -18.11 -8.48
N SER A 227 2.82 -17.07 -9.28
CA SER A 227 3.53 -15.85 -8.88
C SER A 227 3.18 -14.66 -9.78
N GLY A 228 3.75 -13.49 -9.51
CA GLY A 228 3.62 -12.32 -10.41
C GLY A 228 2.17 -11.85 -10.59
N LEU A 229 1.36 -11.92 -9.54
CA LEU A 229 -0.03 -11.48 -9.56
C LEU A 229 -0.09 -9.98 -9.91
N GLY A 230 -0.94 -9.64 -10.87
CA GLY A 230 -1.20 -8.26 -11.25
C GLY A 230 -2.44 -8.15 -12.11
N TRP A 231 -2.76 -6.92 -12.50
CA TRP A 231 -3.97 -6.59 -13.23
C TRP A 231 -3.63 -6.11 -14.64
N GLY A 232 -4.62 -5.99 -15.51
CA GLY A 232 -4.44 -5.39 -16.82
C GLY A 232 -5.75 -4.86 -17.35
N LEU A 233 -5.65 -3.85 -18.22
CA LEU A 233 -6.79 -3.33 -18.96
C LEU A 233 -6.57 -3.61 -20.43
N ILE A 234 -7.45 -4.40 -21.02
CA ILE A 234 -7.49 -4.62 -22.46
C ILE A 234 -8.73 -3.91 -22.98
N GLY A 235 -8.52 -2.79 -23.68
CA GLY A 235 -9.61 -1.85 -23.96
C GLY A 235 -10.14 -1.24 -22.66
N SER A 236 -11.43 -1.43 -22.38
CA SER A 236 -12.09 -0.95 -21.15
C SER A 236 -12.31 -2.04 -20.11
N GLU A 237 -11.78 -3.24 -20.33
CA GLU A 237 -12.13 -4.40 -19.51
C GLU A 237 -11.01 -4.84 -18.57
N PRO A 238 -11.35 -5.18 -17.31
CA PRO A 238 -10.40 -5.66 -16.32
C PRO A 238 -10.04 -7.14 -16.53
N TYR A 239 -8.74 -7.40 -16.51
CA TYR A 239 -8.16 -8.74 -16.55
C TYR A 239 -7.24 -8.96 -15.36
N LEU A 240 -7.30 -10.16 -14.78
CA LEU A 240 -6.33 -10.65 -13.81
C LEU A 240 -5.23 -11.40 -14.54
N PHE A 241 -3.97 -11.15 -14.20
CA PHE A 241 -2.80 -11.82 -14.75
C PHE A 241 -1.98 -12.48 -13.64
N TRP A 242 -1.39 -13.64 -13.95
CA TRP A 242 -0.44 -14.31 -13.08
C TRP A 242 0.49 -15.20 -13.90
N ARG A 243 1.66 -15.47 -13.34
CA ARG A 243 2.59 -16.47 -13.86
C ARG A 243 2.31 -17.80 -13.21
N GLN A 244 2.30 -18.85 -14.01
CA GLN A 244 2.20 -20.21 -13.53
C GLN A 244 3.16 -21.10 -14.32
N GLY A 245 4.19 -21.58 -13.65
CA GLY A 245 5.37 -22.13 -14.34
C GLY A 245 6.02 -21.06 -15.24
N GLU A 246 6.31 -21.42 -16.50
CA GLU A 246 6.91 -20.50 -17.47
C GLU A 246 5.90 -19.62 -18.21
N LYS A 247 4.60 -19.89 -18.03
CA LYS A 247 3.51 -19.28 -18.79
C LYS A 247 2.89 -18.10 -18.06
N LEU A 248 2.44 -17.11 -18.83
CA LEU A 248 1.59 -16.03 -18.35
C LEU A 248 0.14 -16.41 -18.63
N TRP A 249 -0.71 -16.31 -17.62
CA TRP A 249 -2.14 -16.59 -17.71
C TRP A 249 -2.91 -15.30 -17.49
N GLN A 250 -4.07 -15.22 -18.13
CA GLN A 250 -4.99 -14.11 -17.97
C GLN A 250 -6.43 -14.59 -17.85
N LEU A 251 -7.24 -13.83 -17.11
CA LEU A 251 -8.66 -14.08 -16.91
C LEU A 251 -9.43 -12.76 -16.91
N ARG A 252 -10.45 -12.66 -17.75
CA ARG A 252 -11.41 -11.54 -17.71
C ARG A 252 -12.17 -11.60 -16.39
N THR A 253 -12.18 -10.52 -15.62
CA THR A 253 -12.86 -10.54 -14.31
C THR A 253 -14.32 -10.15 -14.40
N SER A 254 -14.73 -9.37 -15.40
CA SER A 254 -16.13 -8.93 -15.55
C SER A 254 -17.15 -10.06 -15.80
N GLN A 255 -16.71 -11.24 -16.23
CA GLN A 255 -17.59 -12.37 -16.52
C GLN A 255 -16.98 -13.69 -16.02
N PRO A 256 -17.80 -14.67 -15.63
CA PRO A 256 -17.31 -16.02 -15.37
C PRO A 256 -16.78 -16.63 -16.66
N GLY A 257 -15.54 -17.14 -16.60
CA GLY A 257 -14.87 -17.76 -17.73
C GLY A 257 -13.64 -18.54 -17.28
N GLU A 258 -13.08 -19.32 -18.19
CA GLU A 258 -11.84 -20.05 -17.98
C GLU A 258 -10.63 -19.16 -18.26
N PRO A 259 -9.52 -19.34 -17.52
CA PRO A 259 -8.27 -18.65 -17.81
C PRO A 259 -7.67 -19.13 -19.14
N PHE A 260 -6.99 -18.22 -19.81
CA PHE A 260 -6.31 -18.50 -21.07
C PHE A 260 -4.87 -18.00 -21.04
N GLU A 261 -4.02 -18.65 -21.84
CA GLU A 261 -2.60 -18.34 -21.92
C GLU A 261 -2.39 -17.01 -22.68
N ALA A 262 -1.60 -16.12 -22.08
CA ALA A 262 -1.16 -14.88 -22.69
C ALA A 262 0.28 -15.02 -23.20
N LEU A 263 0.60 -14.37 -24.32
CA LEU A 263 1.96 -14.33 -24.82
C LEU A 263 2.80 -13.41 -23.91
N SER A 264 3.61 -14.00 -23.04
CA SER A 264 4.45 -13.28 -22.05
C SER A 264 5.28 -12.15 -22.69
N ALA A 265 5.88 -12.38 -23.86
CA ALA A 265 6.67 -11.38 -24.59
C ALA A 265 5.86 -10.16 -25.09
N GLY A 266 4.53 -10.25 -25.10
CA GLY A 266 3.62 -9.20 -25.50
C GLY A 266 3.20 -8.26 -24.36
N TYR A 267 3.70 -8.44 -23.14
CA TYR A 267 3.30 -7.64 -21.98
C TYR A 267 4.51 -7.13 -21.18
N ASP A 268 4.39 -5.93 -20.63
CA ASP A 268 5.30 -5.38 -19.63
C ASP A 268 4.64 -5.39 -18.25
N PHE A 269 5.40 -5.76 -17.22
CA PHE A 269 4.95 -5.74 -15.83
C PHE A 269 5.48 -4.51 -15.12
N THR A 270 4.59 -3.57 -14.76
CA THR A 270 4.97 -2.29 -14.16
C THR A 270 4.05 -1.94 -13.00
N MET A 271 4.52 -1.09 -12.07
CA MET A 271 3.62 -0.47 -11.09
C MET A 271 3.01 0.77 -11.71
N GLN A 272 1.69 0.95 -11.58
CA GLN A 272 0.99 2.08 -12.16
C GLN A 272 -0.04 2.66 -11.19
N VAL A 273 -0.15 3.99 -11.16
CA VAL A 273 -1.26 4.69 -10.52
C VAL A 273 -2.47 4.62 -11.44
N ILE A 274 -3.52 3.96 -10.97
CA ILE A 274 -4.83 3.96 -11.62
C ILE A 274 -5.77 4.90 -10.90
N VAL A 275 -6.73 5.41 -11.66
CA VAL A 275 -7.80 6.26 -11.14
C VAL A 275 -9.13 5.58 -11.42
N ASP A 276 -9.98 5.49 -10.42
CA ASP A 276 -11.34 4.99 -10.53
C ASP A 276 -12.26 6.01 -11.21
N GLN A 277 -13.53 5.66 -11.37
CA GLN A 277 -14.51 6.52 -12.07
C GLN A 277 -14.85 7.81 -11.31
N ARG A 278 -14.54 7.90 -10.01
CA ARG A 278 -14.86 9.05 -9.15
C ARG A 278 -13.65 9.88 -8.77
N GLY A 279 -12.45 9.54 -9.26
CA GLY A 279 -11.22 10.26 -8.98
C GLY A 279 -10.40 9.69 -7.82
N GLY A 280 -10.86 8.62 -7.18
CA GLY A 280 -10.05 7.85 -6.24
C GLY A 280 -8.91 7.16 -6.97
N SER A 281 -7.74 7.06 -6.35
CA SER A 281 -6.55 6.54 -7.03
C SER A 281 -5.71 5.66 -6.12
N LEU A 282 -5.04 4.69 -6.73
CA LEU A 282 -4.10 3.81 -6.03
C LEU A 282 -3.01 3.31 -6.96
N THR A 283 -1.90 2.86 -6.38
CA THR A 283 -0.84 2.16 -7.11
C THR A 283 -1.09 0.65 -7.13
N VAL A 284 -1.11 0.05 -8.32
CA VAL A 284 -1.27 -1.40 -8.53
C VAL A 284 -0.23 -1.94 -9.51
N PRO A 285 0.14 -3.24 -9.42
CA PRO A 285 0.91 -3.91 -10.45
C PRO A 285 0.04 -4.17 -11.69
N ILE A 286 0.49 -3.69 -12.86
CA ILE A 286 -0.20 -3.79 -14.13
C ILE A 286 0.66 -4.47 -15.19
N TYR A 287 0.03 -5.38 -15.93
CA TYR A 287 0.48 -5.92 -17.21
C TYR A 287 -0.06 -5.03 -18.34
N THR A 288 0.83 -4.29 -18.99
CA THR A 288 0.48 -3.44 -20.13
C THR A 288 0.85 -4.15 -21.44
N PRO A 289 -0.05 -4.19 -22.44
CA PRO A 289 0.31 -4.74 -23.75
C PRO A 289 1.43 -3.92 -24.38
N ARG A 290 2.48 -4.60 -24.85
CA ARG A 290 3.50 -3.94 -25.68
C ARG A 290 2.88 -3.56 -27.02
N PRO A 291 3.00 -2.29 -27.45
CA PRO A 291 2.62 -1.93 -28.80
C PRO A 291 3.45 -2.75 -29.78
N ARG A 292 2.78 -3.53 -30.65
CA ARG A 292 3.48 -4.20 -31.74
C ARG A 292 4.14 -3.12 -32.62
N PRO A 293 5.40 -3.26 -33.01
CA PRO A 293 5.95 -2.40 -34.04
C PRO A 293 5.09 -2.58 -35.29
N ARG A 294 4.42 -1.49 -35.74
CA ARG A 294 3.73 -1.48 -37.03
C ARG A 294 4.78 -1.78 -38.09
N SER A 295 4.64 -2.87 -38.83
CA SER A 295 5.47 -3.08 -40.01
C SER A 295 5.13 -2.00 -41.04
N GLU A 296 6.15 -1.40 -41.65
CA GLU A 296 6.03 -0.37 -42.69
C GLU A 296 5.18 -0.78 -43.90
N ALA A 297 4.82 -2.07 -44.02
CA ALA A 297 4.00 -2.61 -45.11
C ALA A 297 2.52 -2.16 -45.08
N GLU A 298 1.99 -1.63 -43.98
CA GLU A 298 0.57 -1.26 -43.84
C GLU A 298 0.27 0.23 -44.10
N GLN A 299 1.30 1.06 -44.33
CA GLN A 299 1.14 2.49 -44.64
C GLN A 299 1.07 2.82 -46.15
N ALA A 300 1.25 1.84 -47.03
CA ALA A 300 1.36 2.08 -48.47
C ALA A 300 0.04 1.93 -49.27
N ALA A 301 -1.10 1.69 -48.63
CA ALA A 301 -2.37 1.44 -49.33
C ALA A 301 -3.48 2.43 -48.92
N ALA A 302 -3.35 3.69 -49.33
CA ALA A 302 -4.48 4.60 -49.49
C ALA A 302 -4.49 5.13 -50.93
N PRO A 303 -5.54 4.87 -51.74
CA PRO A 303 -5.62 5.40 -53.10
C PRO A 303 -6.00 6.90 -53.09
N PRO A 304 -5.47 7.71 -54.04
CA PRO A 304 -5.71 9.15 -54.08
C PRO A 304 -7.10 9.50 -54.63
N SER A 305 -7.74 10.50 -54.03
CA SER A 305 -9.02 11.08 -54.48
C SER A 305 -8.80 12.10 -55.62
N PRO A 306 -9.61 12.12 -56.70
CA PRO A 306 -9.53 13.16 -57.73
C PRO A 306 -10.25 14.47 -57.34
N PRO A 307 -9.99 15.58 -58.06
CA PRO A 307 -10.24 16.95 -57.60
C PRO A 307 -11.68 17.44 -57.78
N ALA A 308 -12.02 18.43 -56.96
CA ALA A 308 -13.31 19.11 -56.89
C ALA A 308 -13.64 19.90 -58.17
N VAL A 309 -14.90 19.83 -58.58
CA VAL A 309 -15.53 20.74 -59.55
C VAL A 309 -16.44 21.68 -58.79
N GLU A 310 -16.16 22.98 -58.85
CA GLU A 310 -17.03 24.05 -58.37
C GLU A 310 -18.27 24.15 -59.28
N GLN A 311 -19.47 23.99 -58.70
CA GLN A 311 -20.69 24.56 -59.23
C GLN A 311 -21.29 25.48 -58.16
N ARG A 312 -21.42 26.77 -58.51
CA ARG A 312 -22.09 27.78 -57.69
C ARG A 312 -23.60 27.56 -57.78
N ASP A 313 -24.18 27.10 -56.69
CA ASP A 313 -25.63 27.02 -56.49
C ASP A 313 -26.18 28.23 -55.71
N PRO A 314 -27.40 28.71 -56.01
CA PRO A 314 -28.08 29.81 -55.31
C PRO A 314 -28.59 29.42 -53.89
N ALA A 315 -28.07 28.34 -53.30
CA ALA A 315 -28.37 27.89 -51.94
C ALA A 315 -27.44 28.53 -50.88
N ALA A 316 -26.35 29.18 -51.29
CA ALA A 316 -25.35 29.77 -50.41
C ALA A 316 -25.89 30.94 -49.55
N GLU A 317 -26.86 31.72 -50.05
CA GLU A 317 -27.42 32.85 -49.30
C GLU A 317 -28.32 32.42 -48.13
N LYS A 318 -29.03 31.29 -48.27
CA LYS A 318 -29.84 30.72 -47.17
C LYS A 318 -28.98 30.08 -46.10
N LEU A 319 -27.87 29.45 -46.48
CA LEU A 319 -26.88 28.91 -45.55
C LEU A 319 -26.13 30.01 -44.81
N GLN A 320 -25.77 31.10 -45.48
CA GLN A 320 -25.16 32.27 -44.83
C GLN A 320 -26.12 32.94 -43.84
N ALA A 321 -27.40 33.09 -44.18
CA ALA A 321 -28.40 33.62 -43.25
C ALA A 321 -28.62 32.72 -42.02
N ALA A 322 -28.67 31.39 -42.20
CA ALA A 322 -28.79 30.44 -41.10
C ALA A 322 -27.56 30.43 -40.18
N LEU A 323 -26.36 30.60 -40.75
CA LEU A 323 -25.09 30.65 -40.02
C LEU A 323 -24.95 31.95 -39.21
N ILE A 324 -25.44 33.07 -39.76
CA ILE A 324 -25.53 34.35 -39.03
C ILE A 324 -26.52 34.25 -37.87
N GLU A 325 -27.69 33.61 -38.07
CA GLU A 325 -28.67 33.42 -36.99
C GLU A 325 -28.14 32.50 -35.88
N GLN A 326 -27.41 31.44 -36.26
CA GLN A 326 -26.77 30.53 -35.31
C GLN A 326 -25.63 31.21 -34.53
N ALA A 327 -24.83 32.06 -35.19
CA ALA A 327 -23.79 32.85 -34.53
C ALA A 327 -24.37 33.86 -33.53
N PHE A 328 -25.51 34.48 -33.86
CA PHE A 328 -26.19 35.42 -32.96
C PHE A 328 -26.78 34.73 -31.73
N LYS A 329 -27.37 33.53 -31.90
CA LYS A 329 -27.84 32.69 -30.79
C LYS A 329 -26.68 32.28 -29.88
N MET A 330 -25.56 31.86 -30.46
CA MET A 330 -24.37 31.47 -29.71
C MET A 330 -23.75 32.64 -28.93
N GLN A 331 -23.78 33.85 -29.47
CA GLN A 331 -23.33 35.05 -28.75
C GLN A 331 -24.23 35.37 -27.55
N MET A 332 -25.55 35.29 -27.72
CA MET A 332 -26.52 35.52 -26.63
C MET A 332 -26.40 34.47 -25.52
N GLU A 333 -26.16 33.20 -25.87
CA GLU A 333 -25.89 32.14 -24.90
C GLU A 333 -24.56 32.36 -24.17
N GLY A 334 -23.52 32.81 -24.88
CA GLY A 334 -22.24 33.16 -24.28
C GLY A 334 -22.31 34.35 -23.32
N GLU A 335 -23.15 35.35 -23.60
CA GLU A 335 -23.39 36.49 -22.70
C GLU A 335 -24.16 36.08 -21.44
N LYS A 336 -25.18 35.22 -21.57
CA LYS A 336 -25.87 34.63 -20.41
C LYS A 336 -24.92 33.83 -19.52
N LEU A 337 -24.09 32.98 -20.13
CA LEU A 337 -23.12 32.16 -19.40
C LEU A 337 -22.09 33.01 -18.64
N ARG A 338 -21.67 34.15 -19.21
CA ARG A 338 -20.81 35.11 -18.50
C ARG A 338 -21.50 35.76 -17.30
N GLN A 339 -22.78 36.12 -17.44
CA GLN A 339 -23.56 36.69 -16.33
C GLN A 339 -23.76 35.67 -15.20
N GLU A 340 -24.02 34.40 -15.53
CA GLU A 340 -24.11 33.31 -14.55
C GLU A 340 -22.76 33.06 -13.86
N TYR A 341 -21.66 33.06 -14.61
CA TYR A 341 -20.30 32.90 -14.07
C TYR A 341 -19.92 34.05 -13.12
N GLU A 342 -20.26 35.29 -13.46
CA GLU A 342 -20.08 36.43 -12.56
C GLU A 342 -20.93 36.30 -11.29
N GLY A 343 -22.16 35.79 -11.41
CA GLY A 343 -23.03 35.48 -10.27
C GLY A 343 -22.41 34.45 -9.33
N VAL A 344 -21.92 33.34 -9.89
CA VAL A 344 -21.22 32.28 -9.14
C VAL A 344 -19.96 32.80 -8.47
N ARG A 345 -19.17 33.65 -9.16
CA ARG A 345 -17.95 34.24 -8.60
C ARG A 345 -18.24 35.14 -7.39
N ARG A 346 -19.34 35.91 -7.43
CA ARG A 346 -19.77 36.74 -6.29
C ARG A 346 -20.24 35.89 -5.11
N LEU A 347 -20.96 34.79 -5.38
CA LEU A 347 -21.38 33.84 -4.34
C LEU A 347 -20.17 33.17 -3.68
N LEU A 348 -19.19 32.70 -4.47
CA LEU A 348 -17.95 32.12 -3.96
C LEU A 348 -17.18 33.12 -3.07
N ALA A 349 -17.04 34.37 -3.51
CA ALA A 349 -16.39 35.40 -2.70
C ALA A 349 -17.11 35.64 -1.37
N SER A 350 -18.45 35.66 -1.35
CA SER A 350 -19.22 35.80 -0.12
C SER A 350 -19.10 34.59 0.82
N LEU A 351 -18.97 33.39 0.25
CA LEU A 351 -18.82 32.14 1.00
C LEU A 351 -17.43 32.04 1.63
N GLU A 352 -16.38 32.43 0.90
CA GLU A 352 -15.02 32.54 1.44
C GLU A 352 -14.94 33.50 2.63
N GLU A 353 -15.65 34.64 2.55
CA GLU A 353 -15.68 35.62 3.64
C GLU A 353 -16.40 35.08 4.88
N GLN A 354 -17.51 34.35 4.70
CA GLN A 354 -18.22 33.67 5.78
C GLN A 354 -17.35 32.59 6.45
N VAL A 355 -16.68 31.74 5.66
CA VAL A 355 -15.80 30.69 6.18
C VAL A 355 -14.64 31.29 6.96
N ARG A 356 -14.03 32.38 6.47
CA ARG A 356 -12.97 33.10 7.21
C ARG A 356 -13.47 33.67 8.53
N ALA A 357 -14.68 34.24 8.55
CA ALA A 357 -15.29 34.77 9.77
C ALA A 357 -15.57 33.66 10.80
N GLU A 358 -16.11 32.51 10.36
CA GLU A 358 -16.36 31.36 11.23
C GLU A 358 -15.06 30.75 11.76
N MET A 359 -14.05 30.56 10.91
CA MET A 359 -12.72 30.08 11.32
C MET A 359 -12.08 30.98 12.37
N LYS A 360 -12.17 32.31 12.20
CA LYS A 360 -11.66 33.27 13.17
C LYS A 360 -12.40 33.15 14.51
N SER A 361 -13.74 33.03 14.47
CA SER A 361 -14.55 32.86 15.68
C SER A 361 -14.26 31.53 16.42
N LEU A 362 -13.97 30.45 15.68
CA LEU A 362 -13.60 29.16 16.24
C LEU A 362 -12.19 29.20 16.84
N SER A 363 -11.25 29.86 16.17
CA SER A 363 -9.89 30.07 16.69
C SER A 363 -9.90 30.85 18.01
N GLU A 364 -10.68 31.93 18.10
CA GLU A 364 -10.85 32.71 19.33
C GLU A 364 -11.53 31.89 20.44
N LYS A 365 -12.51 31.05 20.11
CA LYS A 365 -13.14 30.13 21.08
C LYS A 365 -12.14 29.09 21.59
N ILE A 366 -11.31 28.52 20.72
CA ILE A 366 -10.29 27.51 21.08
C ILE A 366 -9.19 28.13 21.96
N ALA A 367 -8.76 29.35 21.65
CA ALA A 367 -7.76 30.08 22.44
C ALA A 367 -8.24 30.36 23.88
N ASN A 368 -9.56 30.51 24.07
CA ASN A 368 -10.18 30.78 25.37
C ASN A 368 -10.52 29.52 26.18
N ILE A 369 -10.22 28.32 25.67
CA ILE A 369 -10.38 27.08 26.46
C ILE A 369 -9.22 26.97 27.45
N PRO A 370 -9.47 26.94 28.78
CA PRO A 370 -8.40 26.79 29.76
C PRO A 370 -7.69 25.44 29.56
N LYS A 371 -6.37 25.50 29.31
CA LYS A 371 -5.54 24.30 29.10
C LYS A 371 -5.61 23.41 30.35
N PRO A 372 -5.86 22.10 30.22
CA PRO A 372 -5.89 21.19 31.36
C PRO A 372 -4.50 21.10 31.98
N LYS A 373 -4.43 21.16 33.32
CA LYS A 373 -3.19 20.94 34.07
C LYS A 373 -2.77 19.48 33.91
N LEU A 374 -1.70 19.24 33.15
CA LEU A 374 -1.16 17.91 32.84
C LEU A 374 -0.21 17.36 33.92
N GLU A 375 0.16 18.19 34.90
CA GLU A 375 1.05 17.85 36.03
C GLU A 375 0.69 16.56 36.79
N PRO A 376 -0.59 16.20 37.05
CA PRO A 376 -0.90 14.94 37.72
C PRO A 376 -0.75 13.71 36.82
N LEU A 377 -0.77 13.85 35.49
CA LEU A 377 -0.57 12.73 34.55
C LEU A 377 0.91 12.46 34.33
N THR A 378 1.74 13.51 34.21
CA THR A 378 3.19 13.35 34.08
C THR A 378 3.80 12.65 35.30
N GLN A 379 3.39 13.04 36.51
CA GLN A 379 3.80 12.37 37.75
C GLN A 379 3.33 10.90 37.87
N ARG A 380 2.26 10.51 37.18
CA ARG A 380 1.80 9.12 37.13
C ARG A 380 2.63 8.31 36.14
N VAL A 381 3.02 8.89 35.01
CA VAL A 381 3.89 8.25 34.01
C VAL A 381 5.30 8.02 34.58
N GLU A 382 5.91 9.03 35.22
CA GLU A 382 7.23 8.88 35.86
C GLU A 382 7.22 7.76 36.93
N ARG A 383 6.16 7.68 37.74
CA ARG A 383 5.99 6.58 38.71
C ARG A 383 5.85 5.22 38.04
N LEU A 384 5.22 5.13 36.87
CA LEU A 384 5.12 3.88 36.12
C LEU A 384 6.46 3.45 35.55
N GLU A 385 7.25 4.37 35.00
CA GLU A 385 8.60 4.11 34.48
C GLU A 385 9.55 3.60 35.57
N ILE A 386 9.52 4.22 36.75
CA ILE A 386 10.31 3.76 37.91
C ILE A 386 9.91 2.34 38.33
N ARG A 387 8.61 2.01 38.32
CA ARG A 387 8.18 0.63 38.64
C ARG A 387 8.61 -0.36 37.57
N LEU A 388 8.56 0.02 36.28
CA LEU A 388 8.91 -0.85 35.17
C LEU A 388 10.40 -1.20 35.21
N THR A 389 11.27 -0.20 35.38
CA THR A 389 12.71 -0.40 35.54
C THR A 389 13.08 -1.23 36.77
N LYS A 390 12.31 -1.12 37.87
CA LYS A 390 12.48 -2.00 39.02
C LYS A 390 12.15 -3.47 38.70
N HIS A 391 11.03 -3.73 38.04
CA HIS A 391 10.64 -5.10 37.66
C HIS A 391 11.62 -5.72 36.66
N ASP A 392 12.15 -4.92 35.74
CA ASP A 392 13.17 -5.37 34.78
C ASP A 392 14.45 -5.84 35.47
N ARG A 393 14.92 -5.09 36.47
CA ARG A 393 16.06 -5.49 37.31
C ARG A 393 15.78 -6.76 38.11
N GLU A 394 14.57 -6.92 38.65
CA GLU A 394 14.17 -8.12 39.38
C GLU A 394 14.11 -9.35 38.46
N LEU A 395 13.62 -9.20 37.22
CA LEU A 395 13.61 -10.27 36.22
C LEU A 395 15.02 -10.70 35.83
N HIS A 396 15.93 -9.77 35.59
CA HIS A 396 17.32 -10.09 35.28
C HIS A 396 18.04 -10.78 36.46
N ALA A 397 17.81 -10.33 37.69
CA ALA A 397 18.35 -10.99 38.87
C ALA A 397 17.81 -12.43 39.03
N TRP A 398 16.53 -12.64 38.73
CA TRP A 398 15.90 -13.96 38.78
C TRP A 398 16.43 -14.90 37.69
N GLN A 399 16.62 -14.41 36.46
CA GLN A 399 17.25 -15.16 35.36
C GLN A 399 18.66 -15.62 35.75
N ALA A 400 19.50 -14.71 36.25
CA ALA A 400 20.85 -15.04 36.69
C ALA A 400 20.87 -16.09 37.82
N ALA A 401 19.89 -16.04 38.73
CA ALA A 401 19.75 -17.02 39.79
C ALA A 401 19.39 -18.43 39.27
N ILE A 402 18.58 -18.52 38.20
CA ILE A 402 18.22 -19.78 37.55
C ILE A 402 19.42 -20.37 36.82
N GLU A 403 20.13 -19.56 36.03
CA GLU A 403 21.31 -20.00 35.28
C GLU A 403 22.37 -20.58 36.22
N ASN A 404 22.59 -19.94 37.37
CA ASN A 404 23.51 -20.44 38.40
C ASN A 404 23.04 -21.78 39.01
N ARG A 405 21.74 -21.93 39.27
CA ARG A 405 21.18 -23.21 39.76
C ARG A 405 21.31 -24.32 38.73
N LEU A 406 21.07 -24.01 37.46
CA LEU A 406 21.19 -24.95 36.35
C LEU A 406 22.64 -25.40 36.17
N GLY A 407 23.60 -24.48 36.18
CA GLY A 407 25.03 -24.81 36.14
C GLY A 407 25.50 -25.70 37.30
N LYS A 408 24.99 -25.47 38.52
CA LYS A 408 25.27 -26.36 39.67
C LYS A 408 24.69 -27.76 39.47
N PHE A 409 23.50 -27.86 38.88
CA PHE A 409 22.86 -29.14 38.59
C PHE A 409 23.62 -29.93 37.51
N GLU A 410 24.08 -29.26 36.45
CA GLU A 410 24.91 -29.87 35.41
C GLU A 410 26.23 -30.40 35.99
N GLN A 411 26.90 -29.62 36.84
CA GLN A 411 28.12 -30.06 37.53
C GLN A 411 27.86 -31.28 38.42
N ALA A 412 26.76 -31.29 39.17
CA ALA A 412 26.37 -32.42 40.01
C ALA A 412 26.05 -33.67 39.17
N SER A 413 25.34 -33.52 38.04
CA SER A 413 25.04 -34.60 37.11
C SER A 413 26.31 -35.20 36.50
N LEU A 414 27.25 -34.36 36.05
CA LEU A 414 28.54 -34.81 35.52
C LEU A 414 29.36 -35.56 36.58
N ALA A 415 29.37 -35.07 37.82
CA ALA A 415 30.05 -35.76 38.92
C ALA A 415 29.41 -37.13 39.24
N MET A 416 28.07 -37.21 39.17
CA MET A 416 27.35 -38.46 39.37
C MET A 416 27.60 -39.46 38.23
N ASN A 417 27.59 -39.00 36.97
CA ASN A 417 27.94 -39.84 35.81
C ASN A 417 29.38 -40.36 35.89
N ARG A 418 30.34 -39.53 36.34
CA ARG A 418 31.71 -40.00 36.59
C ARG A 418 31.79 -41.09 37.65
N ARG A 419 31.02 -40.96 38.74
CA ARG A 419 30.94 -41.99 39.79
C ARG A 419 30.31 -43.28 39.29
N ILE A 420 29.23 -43.18 38.50
CA ILE A 420 28.58 -44.34 37.88
C ILE A 420 29.56 -45.04 36.93
N GLY A 421 30.24 -44.31 36.06
CA GLY A 421 31.24 -44.88 35.15
C GLY A 421 32.41 -45.58 35.87
N ALA A 422 32.86 -45.04 37.02
CA ALA A 422 33.88 -45.69 37.85
C ALA A 422 33.39 -46.97 38.53
N LEU A 423 32.07 -47.10 38.78
CA LEU A 423 31.47 -48.33 39.32
C LEU A 423 31.20 -49.37 38.22
N GLU A 424 30.90 -48.92 36.99
CA GLU A 424 30.65 -49.81 35.84
C GLU A 424 31.94 -50.40 35.27
N ASN A 425 33.07 -49.68 35.34
CA ASN A 425 34.40 -50.16 34.96
C ASN A 425 35.36 -50.08 36.15
N PRO A 426 35.29 -50.99 37.13
CA PRO A 426 36.27 -51.04 38.20
C PRO A 426 37.64 -51.37 37.60
N GLU A 427 38.58 -50.43 37.63
CA GLU A 427 39.97 -50.69 37.29
C GLU A 427 40.49 -51.83 38.19
N SER A 428 41.14 -52.83 37.60
CA SER A 428 41.72 -53.94 38.36
C SER A 428 42.76 -53.41 39.35
N GLU A 429 42.60 -53.72 40.64
CA GLU A 429 43.48 -53.22 41.70
C GLU A 429 44.96 -53.40 41.33
N PRO A 430 45.78 -52.32 41.36
CA PRO A 430 47.20 -52.43 41.09
C PRO A 430 47.86 -53.26 42.19
N ARG A 431 48.44 -54.40 41.80
CA ARG A 431 49.19 -55.27 42.73
C ARG A 431 50.26 -54.44 43.45
N PRO A 432 50.30 -54.43 44.80
CA PRO A 432 51.25 -53.60 45.54
C PRO A 432 52.68 -53.99 45.20
N SER A 433 53.50 -52.97 44.88
CA SER A 433 54.90 -53.15 44.52
C SER A 433 55.70 -53.75 45.68
N LEU A 434 56.71 -54.57 45.36
CA LEU A 434 57.56 -55.29 46.33
C LEU A 434 58.13 -54.39 47.45
N TRP A 435 58.38 -53.11 47.15
CA TRP A 435 58.88 -52.14 48.12
C TRP A 435 57.87 -51.74 49.20
N GLN A 436 56.57 -51.73 48.90
CA GLN A 436 55.51 -51.48 49.89
C GLN A 436 55.26 -52.67 50.83
N ARG A 437 55.71 -53.88 50.46
CA ARG A 437 55.66 -55.07 51.33
C ARG A 437 56.82 -55.13 52.33
N LEU A 438 57.96 -54.51 52.01
CA LEU A 438 59.16 -54.49 52.87
C LEU A 438 59.10 -53.48 54.02
N TRP A 439 58.22 -52.48 53.95
CA TRP A 439 58.02 -51.46 55.00
C TRP A 439 56.84 -51.73 55.93
N ARG A 440 56.25 -52.93 55.85
CA ARG A 440 55.19 -53.41 56.76
C ARG A 440 55.66 -54.62 57.56
N TRP A 441 56.84 -54.54 58.17
CA TRP A 441 57.27 -55.39 59.30
C TRP A 441 57.98 -54.53 60.32
#